data_AF-A0A4Y2MRN4-F1
#
_entry.id   AF-A0A4Y2MRN4-F1
#
_cell.length_a   1.000
_cell.length_b   1.000
_cell.length_c   1.000
_cell.angle_alpha   90.00
_cell.angle_beta   90.00
_cell.angle_gamma   90.00
#
_symmetry.space_group_name_H-M   'P 1'
#
loop_
_entity.id
_entity.type
_entity.pdbx_description
1 polymer ?
#
loop_
_entity_poly.entity_id
_entity_poly.type
_entity_poly.pdbx_seq_one_letter_code
_entity_poly.pdbx_strand_id
1 'polypeptide(L)'
;YNASDMLTDLRKEPSGKFENFCRMSATDFEHLLCRIGPLIARRDTNMRESIPMQERLAVALRFFATGDSYASLYFLFKFSKQAVSRCVDEVCLEIIQELKEEIKVTGTYLVLTKIALYY
;
A
#
# COMPACT_ATOMS: atom_id res chain seq x y z
N TYR A 1 2.74 -13.09 15.22
CA TYR A 1 3.45 -12.49 14.07
C TYR A 1 2.55 -12.43 12.86
N ASN A 2 1.57 -11.54 12.98
CA ASN A 2 0.84 -10.93 11.88
C ASN A 2 1.69 -9.77 11.32
N ALA A 3 1.29 -9.15 10.21
CA ALA A 3 2.06 -8.05 9.64
C ALA A 3 1.97 -6.76 10.48
N SER A 4 0.87 -6.56 11.23
CA SER A 4 0.72 -5.46 12.19
C SER A 4 1.80 -5.45 13.27
N ASP A 5 2.17 -6.61 13.83
CA ASP A 5 3.24 -6.76 14.82
C ASP A 5 4.56 -6.24 14.22
N MET A 6 4.89 -6.70 13.00
CA MET A 6 6.10 -6.31 12.28
C MET A 6 6.13 -4.79 12.01
N LEU A 7 5.03 -4.20 11.54
CA LEU A 7 4.96 -2.76 11.26
C LEU A 7 5.12 -1.94 12.55
N THR A 8 4.54 -2.41 13.64
CA THR A 8 4.67 -1.78 14.96
C THR A 8 6.11 -1.84 15.46
N ASP A 9 6.76 -2.99 15.31
CA ASP A 9 8.17 -3.18 15.69
C ASP A 9 9.09 -2.27 14.86
N LEU A 10 8.88 -2.20 13.54
CA LEU A 10 9.65 -1.33 12.64
C LEU A 10 9.51 0.15 13.00
N ARG A 11 8.33 0.60 13.43
CA ARG A 11 8.09 2.00 13.83
C ARG A 11 8.75 2.39 15.15
N LYS A 12 8.94 1.44 16.07
CA LYS A 12 9.57 1.69 17.38
C LYS A 12 11.09 1.76 17.28
N GLU A 13 11.67 1.25 16.21
CA GLU A 13 13.12 1.21 16.05
C GLU A 13 13.64 2.49 15.38
N PRO A 14 14.50 3.29 16.04
CA PRO A 14 15.01 4.55 15.49
C PRO A 14 16.02 4.35 14.34
N SER A 15 16.19 3.13 13.84
CA SER A 15 17.21 2.74 12.86
C SER A 15 16.85 3.05 11.40
N GLY A 16 15.70 3.70 11.14
CA GLY A 16 15.27 4.02 9.78
C GLY A 16 14.70 2.81 9.01
N LYS A 17 14.44 1.70 9.69
CA LYS A 17 13.99 0.45 9.05
C LYS A 17 12.59 0.59 8.46
N PHE A 18 11.71 1.36 9.09
CA PHE A 18 10.37 1.64 8.56
C PHE A 18 10.47 2.40 7.23
N GLU A 19 11.30 3.44 7.19
CA GLU A 19 11.57 4.26 6.01
C GLU A 19 12.15 3.43 4.88
N ASN A 20 13.08 2.53 5.17
CA ASN A 20 13.62 1.63 4.17
C ASN A 20 12.60 0.60 3.68
N PHE A 21 11.69 0.18 4.56
CA PHE A 21 10.66 -0.79 4.25
C PHE A 21 9.58 -0.20 3.32
N CYS A 22 9.04 0.97 3.68
CA CYS A 22 7.96 1.67 2.98
C CYS A 22 8.44 2.69 1.94
N ARG A 23 9.74 3.02 1.90
CA ARG A 23 10.31 4.17 1.15
C ARG A 23 9.63 5.51 1.48
N MET A 24 9.14 5.63 2.70
CA MET A 24 8.32 6.75 3.18
C MET A 24 8.49 6.90 4.69
N SER A 25 8.48 8.13 5.20
CA SER A 25 8.54 8.38 6.65
C SER A 25 7.31 7.81 7.36
N ALA A 26 7.44 7.45 8.63
CA ALA A 26 6.29 7.00 9.42
C ALA A 26 5.19 8.08 9.49
N THR A 27 5.57 9.35 9.55
CA THR A 27 4.66 10.50 9.57
C THR A 27 3.90 10.61 8.25
N ASP A 28 4.58 10.57 7.11
CA ASP A 28 3.93 10.62 5.79
C ASP A 28 3.03 9.40 5.55
N PHE A 29 3.45 8.23 6.04
CA PHE A 29 2.65 7.02 5.99
C PHE A 29 1.32 7.20 6.74
N GLU A 30 1.36 7.77 7.95
CA GLU A 30 0.14 8.07 8.71
C GLU A 30 -0.72 9.13 8.02
N HIS A 31 -0.12 10.19 7.49
CA HIS A 31 -0.85 11.21 6.74
C HIS A 31 -1.57 10.61 5.54
N LEU A 32 -0.88 9.77 4.75
CA LEU A 32 -1.47 9.10 3.61
C LEU A 32 -2.58 8.13 4.05
N LEU A 33 -2.33 7.35 5.10
CA LEU A 33 -3.31 6.43 5.66
C LEU A 33 -4.56 7.14 6.16
N CYS A 34 -4.45 8.34 6.75
CA CYS A 34 -5.62 9.12 7.15
C CYS A 34 -6.48 9.55 5.97
N ARG A 35 -5.88 9.81 4.80
CA ARG A 35 -6.60 10.22 3.59
C ARG A 35 -7.26 9.04 2.89
N ILE A 36 -6.50 7.99 2.58
CA ILE A 36 -7.00 6.87 1.78
C ILE A 36 -7.51 5.69 2.61
N GLY A 37 -7.16 5.62 3.89
CA GLY A 37 -7.52 4.53 4.81
C GLY A 37 -9.00 4.19 4.81
N PRO A 38 -9.92 5.18 4.91
CA PRO A 38 -11.36 4.93 4.82
C PRO A 38 -11.81 4.31 3.48
N LEU A 39 -11.08 4.58 2.39
CA LEU A 39 -11.39 4.11 1.03
C LEU A 39 -10.89 2.68 0.81
N ILE A 40 -9.73 2.35 1.38
CA ILE A 40 -9.15 0.99 1.33
C ILE A 40 -9.56 0.11 2.51
N ALA A 41 -10.35 0.61 3.47
CA ALA A 41 -10.83 -0.21 4.57
C ALA A 41 -11.81 -1.27 4.07
N ARG A 42 -11.69 -2.49 4.60
CA ARG A 42 -12.63 -3.59 4.35
C ARG A 42 -13.34 -3.94 5.64
N ARG A 43 -14.56 -4.48 5.52
CA ARG A 43 -15.31 -4.99 6.65
C ARG A 43 -14.95 -6.44 6.90
N ASP A 44 -14.92 -6.82 8.16
CA ASP A 44 -14.78 -8.20 8.56
C ASP A 44 -15.98 -9.02 8.06
N THR A 45 -15.74 -10.29 7.80
CA THR A 45 -16.77 -11.25 7.43
C THR A 45 -16.86 -12.32 8.50
N ASN A 46 -18.01 -12.99 8.62
CA ASN A 46 -18.21 -14.07 9.60
C ASN A 46 -17.19 -15.23 9.47
N MET A 47 -16.52 -15.36 8.32
CA MET A 47 -15.52 -16.42 8.07
C MET A 47 -14.07 -15.97 8.23
N ARG A 48 -13.77 -14.67 8.15
CA ARG A 48 -12.40 -14.16 8.18
C ARG A 48 -12.36 -12.67 8.54
N GLU A 49 -11.42 -12.33 9.42
CA GLU A 49 -10.99 -10.95 9.68
C GLU A 49 -10.43 -10.32 8.40
N SER A 50 -10.82 -9.08 8.15
CA SER A 50 -10.33 -8.30 7.04
C SER A 50 -8.88 -7.87 7.28
N ILE A 51 -8.14 -7.63 6.19
CA ILE A 51 -6.78 -7.11 6.29
C ILE A 51 -6.87 -5.65 6.76
N PRO A 52 -6.22 -5.27 7.88
CA PRO A 52 -6.24 -3.90 8.38
C PRO A 52 -5.71 -2.91 7.34
N MET A 53 -6.31 -1.72 7.25
CA MET A 53 -5.94 -0.70 6.26
C MET A 53 -4.44 -0.35 6.28
N GLN A 54 -3.81 -0.38 7.46
CA GLN A 54 -2.37 -0.19 7.67
C GLN A 54 -1.57 -1.24 6.89
N GLU A 55 -1.95 -2.52 7.02
CA GLU A 55 -1.24 -3.60 6.34
C GLU A 55 -1.49 -3.58 4.84
N ARG A 56 -2.71 -3.19 4.41
CA ARG A 56 -3.05 -3.00 2.99
C ARG A 56 -2.17 -1.92 2.35
N LEU A 57 -2.01 -0.78 3.03
CA LEU A 57 -1.11 0.28 2.57
C LEU A 57 0.35 -0.18 2.58
N ALA A 58 0.80 -0.81 3.65
CA ALA A 58 2.19 -1.23 3.78
C ALA A 58 2.62 -2.27 2.72
N VAL A 59 1.76 -3.25 2.40
CA VAL A 59 2.08 -4.24 1.36
C VAL A 59 2.16 -3.59 -0.03
N ALA A 60 1.29 -2.62 -0.32
CA ALA A 60 1.32 -1.88 -1.57
C ALA A 60 2.57 -0.99 -1.68
N LEU A 61 2.88 -0.21 -0.64
CA LEU A 61 4.11 0.61 -0.62
C LEU A 61 5.36 -0.25 -0.73
N ARG A 62 5.40 -1.41 -0.05
CA ARG A 62 6.52 -2.34 -0.18
C ARG A 62 6.66 -2.84 -1.62
N PHE A 63 5.55 -3.18 -2.27
CA PHE A 63 5.55 -3.55 -3.69
C PHE A 63 6.07 -2.41 -4.59
N PHE A 64 5.59 -1.18 -4.41
CA PHE A 64 6.04 -0.03 -5.19
C PHE A 64 7.51 0.31 -4.95
N ALA A 65 8.00 0.10 -3.73
CA ALA A 65 9.37 0.38 -3.33
C ALA A 65 10.40 -0.59 -3.93
N THR A 66 10.04 -1.87 -4.10
CA THR A 66 11.01 -2.92 -4.48
C THR A 66 10.68 -3.67 -5.77
N GLY A 67 9.44 -3.63 -6.23
CA GLY A 67 8.97 -4.49 -7.32
C GLY A 67 8.97 -5.97 -6.95
N ASP A 68 8.94 -6.32 -5.66
CA ASP A 68 8.92 -7.69 -5.19
C ASP A 68 7.75 -8.48 -5.79
N SER A 69 7.96 -9.77 -6.08
CA SER A 69 6.87 -10.61 -6.57
C SER A 69 5.75 -10.77 -5.53
N TYR A 70 4.51 -10.98 -5.99
CA TYR A 70 3.39 -11.30 -5.09
C TYR A 70 3.63 -12.58 -4.27
N ALA A 71 4.49 -13.49 -4.74
CA ALA A 71 4.89 -14.67 -3.97
C ALA A 71 5.78 -14.29 -2.79
N SER A 72 6.74 -13.38 -2.99
CA SER A 72 7.61 -12.87 -1.92
C SER A 72 6.79 -12.12 -0.86
N LEU A 73 5.87 -11.27 -1.30
CA LEU A 73 4.97 -10.52 -0.42
C LEU A 73 3.99 -11.41 0.33
N TYR A 74 3.52 -12.51 -0.29
CA TYR A 74 2.75 -13.55 0.39
C TYR A 74 3.51 -14.10 1.61
N PHE A 75 4.80 -14.44 1.47
CA PHE A 75 5.57 -15.00 2.59
C PHE A 75 5.79 -13.97 3.70
N LEU A 76 6.00 -12.71 3.33
CA LEU A 76 6.26 -11.62 4.26
C LEU A 76 5.01 -11.22 5.07
N PHE A 77 3.89 -10.97 4.38
CA PHE A 77 2.65 -10.48 4.99
C PHE A 77 1.67 -11.59 5.38
N LYS A 78 1.88 -12.82 4.90
CA LYS A 78 0.98 -13.98 5.08
C LYS A 78 -0.40 -13.78 4.46
N PHE A 79 -0.48 -12.94 3.42
CA PHE A 79 -1.69 -12.75 2.60
C PHE A 79 -1.62 -13.62 1.35
N SER A 80 -2.75 -14.18 0.91
CA SER A 80 -2.80 -14.89 -0.38
C SER A 80 -2.32 -13.98 -1.51
N LYS A 81 -1.70 -14.55 -2.56
CA LYS A 81 -1.23 -13.77 -3.73
C LYS A 81 -2.35 -12.90 -4.34
N GLN A 82 -3.57 -13.43 -4.35
CA GLN A 82 -4.76 -12.71 -4.81
C GLN A 82 -5.09 -11.51 -3.91
N ALA A 83 -4.97 -11.66 -2.59
CA ALA A 83 -5.17 -10.56 -1.65
C ALA A 83 -4.08 -9.49 -1.78
N VAL A 84 -2.81 -9.89 -1.99
CA VAL A 84 -1.71 -8.95 -2.28
C VAL A 84 -2.03 -8.14 -3.54
N SER A 85 -2.33 -8.81 -4.66
CA SER A 85 -2.68 -8.13 -5.92
C SER A 85 -3.80 -7.12 -5.73
N ARG A 86 -4.91 -7.53 -5.09
CA ARG A 86 -6.04 -6.63 -4.84
C ARG A 86 -5.67 -5.44 -3.95
N CYS A 87 -4.81 -5.64 -2.95
CA CYS A 87 -4.35 -4.53 -2.12
C CYS A 87 -3.50 -3.55 -2.94
N VAL A 88 -2.58 -4.06 -3.77
CA VAL A 88 -1.75 -3.22 -4.65
C VAL A 88 -2.63 -2.41 -5.60
N ASP A 89 -3.57 -3.06 -6.28
CA ASP A 89 -4.44 -2.42 -7.27
C ASP A 89 -5.33 -1.34 -6.62
N GLU A 90 -6.01 -1.67 -5.51
CA GLU A 90 -6.88 -0.72 -4.81
C GLU A 90 -6.10 0.46 -4.24
N VAL A 91 -4.98 0.22 -3.56
CA VAL A 91 -4.16 1.29 -2.99
C VAL A 91 -3.58 2.18 -4.10
N CYS A 92 -3.17 1.61 -5.23
CA CYS A 92 -2.69 2.38 -6.38
C CYS A 92 -3.76 3.37 -6.87
N LEU A 93 -4.99 2.89 -7.07
CA LEU A 93 -6.11 3.71 -7.52
C LEU A 93 -6.42 4.83 -6.54
N GLU A 94 -6.53 4.53 -5.24
CA GLU A 94 -6.84 5.55 -4.23
C GLU A 94 -5.72 6.57 -4.09
N ILE A 95 -4.44 6.17 -4.16
CA ILE A 95 -3.30 7.12 -4.15
C ILE A 95 -3.36 8.05 -5.36
N ILE A 96 -3.58 7.51 -6.57
CA ILE A 96 -3.66 8.32 -7.79
C ILE A 96 -4.80 9.33 -7.70
N GLN A 97 -5.96 8.90 -7.19
CA GLN A 97 -7.12 9.76 -7.06
C GLN A 97 -6.92 10.86 -6.01
N GLU A 98 -6.37 10.50 -4.84
CA GLU A 98 -6.18 11.41 -3.71
C GLU A 98 -5.05 12.43 -3.96
N LEU A 99 -3.98 12.01 -4.63
CA LEU A 99 -2.83 12.87 -4.91
C LEU A 99 -2.89 13.51 -6.31
N LYS A 100 -3.99 13.36 -7.05
CA LYS A 100 -4.12 13.83 -8.44
C LYS A 100 -3.76 15.30 -8.63
N GLU A 101 -4.08 16.15 -7.66
CA GLU A 101 -3.81 17.59 -7.70
C GLU A 101 -2.37 17.95 -7.31
N GLU A 102 -1.70 17.09 -6.55
CA GLU A 102 -0.34 17.27 -6.04
C GLU A 102 0.71 16.63 -6.97
N ILE A 103 0.34 15.58 -7.69
CA ILE A 103 1.21 14.93 -8.67
C ILE A 103 1.32 15.85 -9.89
N LYS A 104 2.41 16.62 -9.94
CA LYS A 104 2.91 17.23 -11.19
C LYS A 104 3.42 16.11 -12.09
N VAL A 105 2.51 15.42 -12.77
CA VAL A 105 2.84 14.41 -13.75
C VAL A 105 3.56 15.10 -14.91
N THR A 106 4.89 14.99 -14.98
CA THR A 106 5.63 15.29 -16.22
C THR A 106 5.02 14.44 -17.32
N GLY A 107 4.59 15.08 -18.43
CA GLY A 107 3.55 14.64 -19.37
C GLY A 107 3.60 13.23 -19.99
N THR A 108 4.60 12.41 -19.66
CA THR A 108 4.77 11.03 -20.12
C THR A 108 3.71 10.07 -19.55
N TYR A 109 3.36 10.16 -18.25
CA TYR A 109 2.35 9.24 -17.67
C TYR A 109 0.91 9.61 -18.02
N LEU A 110 0.65 10.87 -18.39
CA LEU A 110 -0.66 11.32 -18.88
C LEU A 110 -1.10 10.58 -20.15
N VAL A 111 -0.13 10.23 -21.01
CA VAL A 111 -0.36 9.43 -22.22
C VAL A 111 -0.75 8.00 -21.85
N LEU A 112 -0.05 7.40 -20.88
CA LEU A 112 -0.32 6.03 -20.45
C LEU A 112 -1.65 5.90 -19.68
N THR A 113 -1.99 6.87 -18.84
CA THR A 113 -3.32 6.90 -18.17
C THR A 113 -4.45 7.11 -19.17
N LYS A 114 -4.24 7.88 -20.24
CA LYS A 114 -5.21 7.99 -21.33
C LYS A 114 -5.36 6.67 -22.07
N ILE A 115 -4.27 5.97 -22.38
CA ILE A 115 -4.34 4.67 -23.05
C ILE A 115 -5.06 3.63 -22.18
N ALA A 116 -4.80 3.61 -20.87
CA ALA A 116 -5.43 2.68 -19.93
C ALA A 116 -6.90 2.95 -19.63
N LEU A 117 -7.38 4.19 -19.84
CA LEU A 117 -8.81 4.54 -19.72
C LEU A 117 -9.58 4.38 -21.05
N TYR A 118 -8.88 4.21 -22.17
CA TYR A 118 -9.46 4.02 -23.51
C TYR A 118 -9.43 2.57 -24.00
N TYR A 119 -8.97 1.63 -23.17
CA TYR A 119 -9.06 0.18 -23.35
C TYR A 119 -9.78 -0.43 -22.15
#